data_AF-A0A4Q6I9U2-F1
#
_entry.id   AF-A0A4Q6I9U2-F1
#
_cell.length_a   1.000
_cell.length_b   1.000
_cell.length_c   1.000
_cell.angle_alpha   90.00
_cell.angle_beta   90.00
_cell.angle_gamma   90.00
#
_symmetry.space_group_name_H-M   'P 1'
#
loop_
_entity.id
_entity.type
_entity.pdbx_description
1 polymer ?
#
loop_
_entity_poly.entity_id
_entity_poly.type
_entity_poly.pdbx_seq_one_letter_code
_entity_poly.pdbx_strand_id
1 'polypeptide(L)'
;MRRLIRTIAPAAALVSVLAATPQALAEDHTPSGTNMLVPGTSVEFSESGAHDAQTRAVAAEDPAAVRATATLCGSGYQLERAQRLPDERRFGTLFTYMKSSTSKVGACAVFDNNLGVAKKMKLKLCPNKTGMACKVDEGTYSQYAGPVKFESSDVGGWIDCSQVTAIMWSNGVPIIDRVMSVAACD
;
A
#
# COMPACT_ATOMS: atom_id res chain seq x y z
N MET A 1 -73.24 25.28 42.09
CA MET A 1 -71.88 25.85 42.25
C MET A 1 -71.67 26.88 41.16
N ARG A 2 -71.09 28.04 41.52
CA ARG A 2 -71.02 29.26 40.71
C ARG A 2 -69.83 29.26 39.74
N ARG A 3 -70.00 30.02 38.65
CA ARG A 3 -69.14 30.35 37.50
C ARG A 3 -67.64 30.56 37.80
N LEU A 4 -66.77 30.32 36.79
CA LEU A 4 -66.03 31.39 36.08
C LEU A 4 -65.12 30.85 34.95
N ILE A 5 -65.23 31.52 33.81
CA ILE A 5 -64.34 31.48 32.63
C ILE A 5 -63.06 32.23 32.97
N ARG A 6 -61.86 31.74 32.59
CA ARG A 6 -60.78 32.65 32.14
C ARG A 6 -59.59 31.95 31.45
N THR A 7 -59.34 32.47 30.23
CA THR A 7 -58.05 32.80 29.59
C THR A 7 -57.09 31.70 29.14
N ILE A 8 -56.99 31.62 27.81
CA ILE A 8 -55.91 31.07 27.00
C ILE A 8 -54.65 31.93 27.19
N ALA A 9 -53.51 31.29 27.44
CA ALA A 9 -52.19 31.87 27.27
C ALA A 9 -51.44 31.06 26.20
N PRO A 10 -50.84 31.68 25.17
CA PRO A 10 -49.98 30.97 24.25
C PRO A 10 -48.62 30.78 24.91
N ALA A 11 -48.22 29.53 25.15
CA ALA A 11 -46.85 29.20 25.52
C ALA A 11 -45.95 29.44 24.30
N ALA A 12 -44.96 30.33 24.45
CA ALA A 12 -43.91 30.52 23.47
C ALA A 12 -43.04 29.25 23.42
N ALA A 13 -43.10 28.53 22.31
CA ALA A 13 -42.20 27.41 22.04
C ALA A 13 -40.82 27.96 21.63
N LEU A 14 -39.81 27.78 22.49
CA LEU A 14 -38.41 27.97 22.14
C LEU A 14 -37.98 26.82 21.22
N VAL A 15 -37.91 27.09 19.92
CA VAL A 15 -37.31 26.18 18.94
C VAL A 15 -35.79 26.34 19.05
N SER A 16 -35.15 25.44 19.78
CA SER A 16 -33.70 25.29 19.78
C SER A 16 -33.26 24.73 18.42
N VAL A 17 -32.81 25.60 17.53
CA VAL A 17 -32.13 25.20 16.29
C VAL A 17 -30.76 24.68 16.70
N LEU A 18 -30.62 23.36 16.81
CA LEU A 18 -29.31 22.72 16.79
C LEU A 18 -28.70 23.00 15.42
N ALA A 19 -27.77 23.96 15.38
CA ALA A 19 -26.90 24.14 14.24
C ALA A 19 -26.08 22.85 14.08
N ALA A 20 -26.49 21.98 13.16
CA ALA A 20 -25.60 20.97 12.61
C ALA A 20 -24.51 21.74 11.86
N THR A 21 -23.41 22.04 12.54
CA THR A 21 -22.20 22.49 11.86
C THR A 21 -21.82 21.40 10.87
N PRO A 22 -21.71 21.69 9.56
CA PRO A 22 -21.09 20.73 8.65
C PRO A 22 -19.71 20.44 9.23
N GLN A 23 -19.48 19.20 9.66
CA GLN A 23 -18.14 18.75 9.97
C GLN A 23 -17.40 18.85 8.66
N ALA A 24 -16.56 19.88 8.55
CA ALA A 24 -15.56 19.98 7.51
C ALA A 24 -14.84 18.64 7.51
N LEU A 25 -15.06 17.85 6.45
CA LEU A 25 -14.18 16.75 6.13
C LEU A 25 -12.80 17.38 6.08
N ALA A 26 -11.94 16.98 7.01
CA ALA A 26 -10.54 17.35 6.95
C ALA A 26 -10.08 17.04 5.53
N GLU A 27 -9.75 18.09 4.77
CA GLU A 27 -8.93 17.93 3.58
C GLU A 27 -7.75 17.08 4.01
N ASP A 28 -7.60 15.93 3.36
CA ASP A 28 -6.37 15.15 3.36
C ASP A 28 -5.25 16.13 3.04
N HIS A 29 -4.64 16.69 4.07
CA HIS A 29 -3.36 17.36 3.95
C HIS A 29 -2.42 16.24 3.55
N THR A 30 -2.14 16.16 2.25
CA THR A 30 -0.96 15.47 1.74
C THR A 30 0.21 15.98 2.57
N PRO A 31 0.83 15.14 3.44
CA PRO A 31 1.94 15.61 4.24
C PRO A 31 3.06 15.97 3.26
N SER A 32 3.38 17.26 3.09
CA SER A 32 4.55 17.72 2.34
C SER A 32 5.86 17.48 3.10
N GLY A 33 5.92 16.41 3.90
CA GLY A 33 7.10 15.99 4.64
C GLY A 33 7.68 14.75 3.99
N THR A 34 8.98 14.79 3.69
CA THR A 34 9.81 13.72 3.09
C THR A 34 9.82 12.40 3.85
N ASN A 35 9.15 12.29 5.00
CA ASN A 35 9.18 11.13 5.90
C ASN A 35 7.77 10.74 6.36
N MET A 36 6.87 10.41 5.42
CA MET A 36 5.58 9.81 5.80
C MET A 36 5.79 8.36 6.23
N LEU A 37 5.40 8.01 7.45
CA LEU A 37 5.45 6.64 7.95
C LEU A 37 4.14 5.89 7.69
N VAL A 38 4.25 4.59 7.42
CA VAL A 38 3.10 3.67 7.42
C VAL A 38 2.57 3.56 8.86
N PRO A 39 1.28 3.85 9.11
CA PRO A 39 0.70 3.84 10.46
C PRO A 39 0.99 2.54 11.22
N GLY A 40 1.45 2.65 12.46
CA GLY A 40 1.75 1.49 13.31
C GLY A 40 3.07 0.78 12.99
N THR A 41 3.93 1.37 12.14
CA THR A 41 5.25 0.82 11.81
C THR A 41 6.33 1.90 11.80
N SER A 42 7.60 1.48 11.62
CA SER A 42 8.73 2.37 11.32
C SER A 42 9.09 2.39 9.83
N VAL A 43 8.20 1.88 8.96
CA VAL A 43 8.43 1.83 7.51
C VAL A 43 8.03 3.17 6.91
N GLU A 44 8.94 3.81 6.20
CA GLU A 44 8.69 5.02 5.44
C GLU A 44 8.04 4.68 4.09
N PHE A 45 7.11 5.50 3.64
CA PHE A 45 6.74 5.54 2.23
C PHE A 45 7.84 6.25 1.42
N SER A 46 8.01 5.85 0.17
CA SER A 46 8.67 6.73 -0.80
C SER A 46 7.78 7.95 -1.10
N GLU A 47 8.29 8.94 -1.82
CA GLU A 47 7.47 10.07 -2.29
C GLU A 47 6.26 9.58 -3.10
N SER A 48 6.48 8.73 -4.10
CA SER A 48 5.41 8.14 -4.92
C SER A 48 4.43 7.32 -4.09
N GLY A 49 4.92 6.47 -3.19
CA GLY A 49 4.08 5.64 -2.31
C GLY A 49 3.25 6.47 -1.35
N ALA A 50 3.78 7.61 -0.87
CA ALA A 50 3.06 8.54 -0.02
C ALA A 50 1.95 9.27 -0.80
N HIS A 51 2.15 9.54 -2.10
CA HIS A 51 1.12 10.16 -2.95
C HIS A 51 0.06 9.18 -3.46
N ASP A 52 0.34 7.87 -3.49
CA ASP A 52 -0.59 6.83 -3.96
C ASP A 52 -1.61 6.42 -2.87
N ALA A 53 -2.86 6.84 -3.03
CA ALA A 53 -3.92 6.58 -2.07
C ALA A 53 -4.23 5.08 -1.86
N GLN A 54 -4.08 4.27 -2.91
CA GLN A 54 -4.29 2.82 -2.82
C GLN A 54 -3.19 2.18 -1.98
N THR A 55 -1.94 2.54 -2.23
CA THR A 55 -0.78 2.07 -1.46
C THR A 55 -0.91 2.44 0.00
N ARG A 56 -1.30 3.69 0.31
CA ARG A 56 -1.58 4.09 1.69
C ARG A 56 -2.68 3.26 2.33
N ALA A 57 -3.80 3.03 1.64
CA ALA A 57 -4.91 2.25 2.16
C ALA A 57 -4.55 0.78 2.42
N VAL A 58 -3.84 0.14 1.50
CA VAL A 58 -3.38 -1.25 1.66
C VAL A 58 -2.37 -1.36 2.81
N ALA A 59 -1.45 -0.41 2.90
CA ALA A 59 -0.44 -0.41 3.97
C ALA A 59 -1.07 -0.20 5.37
N ALA A 60 -2.11 0.62 5.47
CA ALA A 60 -2.83 0.87 6.72
C ALA A 60 -3.70 -0.30 7.17
N GLU A 61 -4.22 -1.12 6.23
CA GLU A 61 -5.01 -2.31 6.54
C GLU A 61 -4.15 -3.42 7.17
N ASP A 62 -2.90 -3.58 6.71
CA ASP A 62 -2.00 -4.63 7.17
C ASP A 62 -0.57 -4.13 7.46
N PRO A 63 -0.40 -3.33 8.53
CA PRO A 63 0.90 -2.80 8.91
C PRO A 63 1.89 -3.92 9.33
N ALA A 64 1.39 -5.09 9.75
CA ALA A 64 2.23 -6.23 10.10
C ALA A 64 2.90 -6.82 8.85
N ALA A 65 2.15 -7.01 7.76
CA ALA A 65 2.70 -7.45 6.47
C ALA A 65 3.70 -6.43 5.91
N VAL A 66 3.41 -5.13 6.00
CA VAL A 66 4.35 -4.08 5.58
C VAL A 66 5.65 -4.16 6.36
N ARG A 67 5.60 -4.23 7.69
CA ARG A 67 6.81 -4.37 8.53
C ARG A 67 7.61 -5.63 8.19
N ALA A 68 6.93 -6.76 8.02
CA ALA A 68 7.58 -8.03 7.69
C ALA A 68 8.29 -7.95 6.33
N THR A 69 7.60 -7.48 5.30
CA THR A 69 8.15 -7.40 3.93
C THR A 69 9.24 -6.33 3.80
N ALA A 70 9.12 -5.20 4.49
CA ALA A 70 10.18 -4.19 4.57
C ALA A 70 11.45 -4.75 5.22
N THR A 71 11.31 -5.56 6.30
CA THR A 71 12.44 -6.22 6.96
C THR A 71 13.19 -7.17 6.02
N LEU A 72 12.47 -7.87 5.14
CA LEU A 72 13.07 -8.76 4.13
C LEU A 72 13.89 -7.98 3.09
N CYS A 73 13.43 -6.80 2.68
CA CYS A 73 14.17 -5.93 1.78
C CYS A 73 15.42 -5.34 2.45
N GLY A 74 15.31 -5.03 3.74
CA GLY A 74 16.38 -4.54 4.59
C GLY A 74 16.36 -3.02 4.79
N SER A 75 17.33 -2.51 5.55
CA SER A 75 17.39 -1.10 5.94
C SER A 75 17.51 -0.14 4.75
N GLY A 76 16.87 1.03 4.86
CA GLY A 76 16.91 2.12 3.87
C GLY A 76 16.04 1.88 2.65
N TYR A 77 15.18 0.86 2.68
CA TYR A 77 14.12 0.67 1.70
C TYR A 77 12.84 1.35 2.20
N GLN A 78 12.21 2.12 1.31
CA GLN A 78 10.94 2.81 1.52
C GLN A 78 9.85 2.13 0.69
N LEU A 79 8.62 2.10 1.21
CA LEU A 79 7.48 1.47 0.56
C LEU A 79 7.06 2.31 -0.66
N GLU A 80 7.23 1.73 -1.84
CA GLU A 80 6.91 2.36 -3.12
C GLU A 80 5.49 2.03 -3.56
N ARG A 81 5.09 0.75 -3.49
CA ARG A 81 3.71 0.32 -3.78
C ARG A 81 3.29 -0.83 -2.88
N ALA A 82 2.01 -0.84 -2.55
CA ALA A 82 1.32 -1.97 -1.94
C ALA A 82 0.01 -2.23 -2.72
N GLN A 83 -0.05 -3.34 -3.45
CA GLN A 83 -1.19 -3.65 -4.32
C GLN A 83 -1.83 -4.99 -3.94
N ARG A 84 -3.13 -4.99 -3.62
CA ARG A 84 -3.94 -6.22 -3.55
C ARG A 84 -4.10 -6.81 -4.94
N LEU A 85 -3.91 -8.12 -5.05
CA LEU A 85 -3.97 -8.88 -6.29
C LEU A 85 -4.95 -10.05 -6.17
N PRO A 86 -5.63 -10.41 -7.28
CA PRO A 86 -5.65 -9.69 -8.56
C PRO A 86 -6.42 -8.35 -8.49
N ASP A 87 -7.25 -8.20 -7.45
CA ASP A 87 -8.15 -7.08 -7.17
C ASP A 87 -8.59 -7.16 -5.70
N GLU A 88 -9.78 -6.65 -5.35
CA GLU A 88 -10.36 -6.72 -4.00
C GLU A 88 -10.54 -8.14 -3.45
N ARG A 89 -10.49 -9.19 -4.29
CA ARG A 89 -10.45 -10.58 -3.81
C ARG A 89 -9.23 -10.89 -2.93
N ARG A 90 -8.17 -10.09 -3.02
CA ARG A 90 -6.95 -10.13 -2.19
C ARG A 90 -6.42 -11.57 -2.01
N PHE A 91 -6.15 -12.26 -3.11
CA PHE A 91 -5.47 -13.56 -3.09
C PHE A 91 -3.99 -13.43 -2.69
N GLY A 92 -3.39 -12.30 -3.03
CA GLY A 92 -2.06 -11.93 -2.58
C GLY A 92 -1.88 -10.43 -2.57
N THR A 93 -0.80 -9.96 -1.96
CA THR A 93 -0.45 -8.54 -1.93
C THR A 93 0.98 -8.39 -2.43
N LEU A 94 1.17 -7.59 -3.47
CA LEU A 94 2.49 -7.29 -4.00
C LEU A 94 3.01 -6.00 -3.37
N PHE A 95 4.13 -6.12 -2.68
CA PHE A 95 4.86 -4.99 -2.10
C PHE A 95 6.12 -4.71 -2.92
N THR A 96 6.31 -3.47 -3.32
CA THR A 96 7.57 -2.99 -3.89
C THR A 96 8.18 -1.93 -3.00
N TYR A 97 9.50 -1.98 -2.89
CA TYR A 97 10.28 -1.06 -2.09
C TYR A 97 11.43 -0.51 -2.92
N MET A 98 11.72 0.77 -2.72
CA MET A 98 12.84 1.45 -3.33
C MET A 98 13.83 1.91 -2.28
N LYS A 99 15.11 1.91 -2.65
CA LYS A 99 16.17 2.56 -1.91
C LYS A 99 16.72 3.66 -2.79
N SER A 100 16.71 4.88 -2.30
CA SER A 100 17.41 6.01 -2.92
C SER A 100 18.28 6.68 -1.86
N SER A 101 19.59 6.60 -2.04
CA SER A 101 20.57 7.25 -1.19
C SER A 101 21.73 7.73 -2.05
N THR A 102 22.53 8.67 -1.54
CA THR A 102 23.68 9.25 -2.25
C THR A 102 24.70 8.23 -2.74
N SER A 103 24.72 7.02 -2.20
CA SER A 103 25.69 5.99 -2.52
C SER A 103 25.08 4.69 -3.03
N LYS A 104 23.77 4.52 -2.94
CA LYS A 104 23.07 3.29 -3.32
C LYS A 104 21.66 3.55 -3.81
N VAL A 105 21.33 2.90 -4.92
CA VAL A 105 19.95 2.76 -5.43
C VAL A 105 19.56 1.29 -5.44
N GLY A 106 18.28 1.00 -5.20
CA GLY A 106 17.81 -0.37 -5.17
C GLY A 106 16.31 -0.53 -5.35
N ALA A 107 15.93 -1.72 -5.83
CA ALA A 107 14.57 -2.20 -5.96
C ALA A 107 14.44 -3.51 -5.19
N CYS A 108 13.34 -3.69 -4.49
CA CYS A 108 12.99 -4.94 -3.83
C CYS A 108 11.51 -5.21 -4.03
N ALA A 109 11.15 -6.46 -4.28
CA ALA A 109 9.77 -6.89 -4.34
C ALA A 109 9.55 -8.13 -3.47
N VAL A 110 8.39 -8.17 -2.80
CA VAL A 110 7.90 -9.31 -2.02
C VAL A 110 6.43 -9.53 -2.36
N PHE A 111 6.06 -10.78 -2.63
CA PHE A 111 4.70 -11.16 -2.98
C PHE A 111 4.09 -12.02 -1.89
N ASP A 112 3.21 -11.42 -1.10
CA ASP A 112 2.54 -12.01 0.04
C ASP A 112 1.35 -12.88 -0.38
N ASN A 113 1.15 -14.00 0.32
CA ASN A 113 0.08 -14.95 0.10
C ASN A 113 -1.03 -14.74 1.13
N ASN A 114 -2.17 -14.23 0.69
CA ASN A 114 -3.29 -13.92 1.58
C ASN A 114 -4.34 -15.05 1.65
N LEU A 115 -4.08 -16.23 1.06
CA LEU A 115 -5.03 -17.35 1.05
C LEU A 115 -4.90 -18.32 2.24
N GLY A 116 -3.90 -18.12 3.12
CA GLY A 116 -3.69 -18.95 4.32
C GLY A 116 -3.29 -20.40 4.04
N VAL A 117 -3.12 -20.79 2.77
CA VAL A 117 -2.67 -22.11 2.33
C VAL A 117 -1.52 -21.96 1.37
N ALA A 118 -0.59 -22.93 1.36
CA ALA A 118 0.53 -22.87 0.46
C ALA A 118 0.08 -22.86 -1.01
N LYS A 119 0.60 -21.91 -1.79
CA LYS A 119 0.31 -21.78 -3.22
C LYS A 119 1.60 -21.84 -4.01
N LYS A 120 1.52 -22.38 -5.23
CA LYS A 120 2.58 -22.16 -6.20
C LYS A 120 2.58 -20.68 -6.54
N MET A 121 3.73 -20.03 -6.40
CA MET A 121 3.92 -18.60 -6.67
C MET A 121 5.23 -18.39 -7.40
N LYS A 122 5.28 -17.31 -8.18
CA LYS A 122 6.46 -16.82 -8.87
C LYS A 122 6.53 -15.31 -8.71
N LEU A 123 7.68 -14.82 -8.29
CA LEU A 123 8.02 -13.42 -8.27
C LEU A 123 9.27 -13.21 -9.12
N LYS A 124 9.19 -12.32 -10.10
CA LYS A 124 10.30 -11.96 -10.97
C LYS A 124 10.51 -10.46 -10.93
N LEU A 125 11.76 -10.01 -10.80
CA LEU A 125 12.16 -8.62 -10.93
C LEU A 125 13.18 -8.49 -12.06
N CYS A 126 12.86 -7.67 -13.05
CA CYS A 126 13.68 -7.37 -14.22
C CYS A 126 14.13 -5.91 -14.16
N PRO A 127 15.41 -5.64 -13.89
CA PRO A 127 15.95 -4.28 -13.94
C PRO A 127 15.76 -3.65 -15.32
N ASN A 128 15.44 -2.37 -15.36
CA ASN A 128 15.50 -1.60 -16.61
C ASN A 128 16.96 -1.24 -16.96
N LYS A 129 17.81 -2.27 -17.11
CA LYS A 129 19.23 -2.11 -17.43
C LYS A 129 19.69 -3.18 -18.40
N THR A 130 20.30 -2.74 -19.50
CA THR A 130 20.91 -3.64 -20.49
C THR A 130 21.96 -4.54 -19.84
N GLY A 131 21.92 -5.84 -20.16
CA GLY A 131 22.88 -6.83 -19.67
C GLY A 131 22.63 -7.33 -18.25
N MET A 132 21.58 -6.85 -17.56
CA MET A 132 21.18 -7.40 -16.26
C MET A 132 20.10 -8.46 -16.43
N ALA A 133 20.39 -9.68 -16.00
CA ALA A 133 19.40 -10.75 -15.95
C ALA A 133 18.35 -10.48 -14.86
N CYS A 134 17.10 -10.85 -15.11
CA CYS A 134 16.04 -10.80 -14.09
C CYS A 134 16.34 -11.78 -12.94
N LYS A 135 15.95 -11.39 -11.72
CA LYS A 135 15.91 -12.31 -10.57
C LYS A 135 14.53 -12.92 -10.45
N VAL A 136 14.49 -14.20 -10.12
CA VAL A 136 13.25 -14.98 -9.99
C VAL A 136 13.30 -15.73 -8.67
N ASP A 137 12.18 -15.72 -7.96
CA ASP A 137 11.87 -16.68 -6.90
C ASP A 137 10.58 -17.41 -7.28
N GLU A 138 10.64 -18.74 -7.39
CA GLU A 138 9.51 -19.58 -7.79
C GLU A 138 9.48 -20.84 -6.94
N GLY A 139 8.30 -21.17 -6.44
CA GLY A 139 8.14 -22.27 -5.50
C GLY A 139 6.72 -22.35 -4.96
N THR A 140 6.55 -23.17 -3.92
CA THR A 140 5.29 -23.30 -3.17
C THR A 140 5.47 -22.66 -1.80
N TYR A 141 4.75 -21.57 -1.54
CA TYR A 141 4.94 -20.77 -0.33
C TYR A 141 3.62 -20.63 0.45
N SER A 142 3.72 -20.82 1.76
CA SER A 142 2.62 -20.56 2.70
C SER A 142 2.47 -19.09 3.06
N GLN A 143 3.57 -18.32 2.98
CA GLN A 143 3.61 -16.92 3.43
C GLN A 143 3.88 -15.97 2.28
N TYR A 144 5.04 -16.07 1.62
CA TYR A 144 5.40 -15.13 0.55
C TYR A 144 6.41 -15.74 -0.41
N ALA A 145 6.47 -15.20 -1.63
CA ALA A 145 7.59 -15.34 -2.54
C ALA A 145 8.47 -14.07 -2.51
N GLY A 146 9.78 -14.22 -2.64
CA GLY A 146 10.78 -13.16 -2.53
C GLY A 146 11.56 -13.20 -1.20
N PRO A 147 12.35 -12.17 -0.88
CA PRO A 147 12.52 -10.94 -1.67
C PRO A 147 13.35 -11.19 -2.92
N VAL A 148 12.91 -10.65 -4.06
CA VAL A 148 13.78 -10.45 -5.22
C VAL A 148 14.27 -9.00 -5.19
N LYS A 149 15.59 -8.80 -5.17
CA LYS A 149 16.16 -7.45 -5.01
C LYS A 149 17.36 -7.18 -5.89
N PHE A 150 17.50 -5.94 -6.33
CA PHE A 150 18.72 -5.38 -6.88
C PHE A 150 19.14 -4.16 -6.09
N GLU A 151 20.44 -4.03 -5.87
CA GLU A 151 21.05 -2.87 -5.23
C GLU A 151 22.34 -2.59 -5.99
N SER A 152 22.61 -1.33 -6.28
CA SER A 152 23.82 -0.89 -6.97
C SER A 152 24.32 0.42 -6.39
N SER A 153 25.62 0.63 -6.43
CA SER A 153 26.24 1.94 -6.22
C SER A 153 26.17 2.84 -7.46
N ASP A 154 25.79 2.27 -8.61
CA ASP A 154 25.48 2.99 -9.84
C ASP A 154 24.11 3.65 -9.68
N VAL A 155 24.13 4.94 -9.30
CA VAL A 155 22.96 5.79 -9.05
C VAL A 155 22.14 6.12 -10.30
N GLY A 156 22.43 5.48 -11.45
CA GLY A 156 21.58 5.60 -12.63
C GLY A 156 20.14 5.16 -12.33
N GLY A 157 19.15 5.85 -12.89
CA GLY A 157 17.70 5.61 -12.74
C GLY A 157 17.20 4.28 -13.34
N TRP A 158 17.99 3.21 -13.32
CA TRP A 158 17.60 1.89 -13.83
C TRP A 158 16.54 1.21 -12.94
N ILE A 159 16.31 1.74 -11.74
CA ILE A 159 15.19 1.32 -10.88
C ILE A 159 13.87 1.68 -11.54
N ASP A 160 13.80 2.84 -12.17
CA ASP A 160 12.61 3.33 -12.86
C ASP A 160 12.32 2.43 -14.05
N CYS A 161 11.04 2.14 -14.26
CA CYS A 161 10.57 1.13 -15.22
C CYS A 161 11.09 -0.31 -15.02
N SER A 162 11.81 -0.63 -13.94
CA SER A 162 12.08 -2.03 -13.62
C SER A 162 10.77 -2.79 -13.47
N GLN A 163 10.64 -3.94 -14.11
CA GLN A 163 9.38 -4.70 -14.11
C GLN A 163 9.36 -5.76 -13.02
N VAL A 164 8.24 -5.84 -12.31
CA VAL A 164 7.91 -6.94 -11.41
C VAL A 164 6.78 -7.76 -12.02
N THR A 165 6.97 -9.08 -12.04
CA THR A 165 5.93 -10.05 -12.40
C THR A 165 5.59 -10.89 -11.18
N ALA A 166 4.33 -10.88 -10.76
CA ALA A 166 3.80 -11.72 -9.70
C ALA A 166 2.76 -12.69 -10.28
N ILE A 167 2.98 -13.99 -10.11
CA ILE A 167 2.07 -15.04 -10.58
C ILE A 167 1.75 -15.98 -9.41
N MET A 168 0.48 -16.34 -9.26
CA MET A 168 0.03 -17.34 -8.29
C MET A 168 -0.90 -18.32 -8.98
N TRP A 169 -0.71 -19.61 -8.71
CA TRP A 169 -1.56 -20.66 -9.28
C TRP A 169 -2.42 -21.33 -8.23
N SER A 170 -3.61 -21.76 -8.66
CA SER A 170 -4.45 -22.71 -7.95
C SER A 170 -4.89 -23.79 -8.92
N ASN A 171 -4.65 -25.06 -8.57
CA ASN A 171 -4.97 -26.22 -9.42
C ASN A 171 -4.42 -26.10 -10.86
N GLY A 172 -3.20 -25.58 -11.00
CA GLY A 172 -2.53 -25.39 -12.29
C GLY A 172 -2.98 -24.15 -13.10
N VAL A 173 -4.01 -23.43 -12.65
CA VAL A 173 -4.52 -22.22 -13.32
C VAL A 173 -3.98 -20.97 -12.61
N PRO A 174 -3.44 -19.97 -13.34
CA PRO A 174 -3.02 -18.72 -12.74
C PRO A 174 -4.25 -17.95 -12.22
N ILE A 175 -4.30 -17.72 -10.92
CA ILE A 175 -5.32 -16.90 -10.25
C ILE A 175 -4.84 -15.47 -10.02
N ILE A 176 -3.52 -15.26 -10.07
CA ILE A 176 -2.87 -13.96 -10.23
C ILE A 176 -1.87 -14.12 -11.37
N ASP A 177 -1.89 -13.17 -12.31
CA ASP A 177 -0.84 -12.95 -13.30
C ASP A 177 -0.74 -11.43 -13.54
N ARG A 178 0.20 -10.80 -12.82
CA ARG A 178 0.35 -9.34 -12.80
C ARG A 178 1.76 -8.97 -13.22
N VAL A 179 1.87 -8.06 -14.18
CA VAL A 179 3.10 -7.33 -14.51
C VAL A 179 2.89 -5.86 -14.18
N MET A 180 3.86 -5.24 -13.51
CA MET A 180 3.86 -3.80 -13.24
C MET A 180 5.28 -3.29 -13.07
N SER A 181 5.47 -1.97 -13.15
CA SER A 181 6.74 -1.33 -12.82
C SER A 181 6.92 -1.25 -11.29
N VAL A 182 8.16 -1.39 -10.82
CA VAL A 182 8.54 -1.18 -9.40
C VAL A 182 8.18 0.23 -8.98
N ALA A 183 8.67 1.20 -9.76
CA ALA A 183 8.51 2.64 -9.62
C ALA A 183 7.76 3.21 -10.83
N ALA A 184 7.48 4.51 -10.84
CA ALA A 184 7.00 5.20 -12.03
C ALA A 184 8.00 5.10 -13.20
N CYS A 185 7.51 5.47 -14.38
CA CYS A 185 8.25 5.49 -15.64
C CYS A 185 8.16 6.91 -16.18
N ASP A 186 9.13 7.74 -15.83
CA ASP A 186 9.13 9.16 -16.18
C ASP A 186 10.22 9.46 -17.22
#